data_AF-A0A818WXA3-F1
#
_entry.id   AF-A0A818WXA3-F1
#
_cell.length_a   1.000
_cell.length_b   1.000
_cell.length_c   1.000
_cell.angle_alpha   90.00
_cell.angle_beta   90.00
_cell.angle_gamma   90.00
#
_symmetry.space_group_name_H-M   'P 1'
#
loop_
_entity.id
_entity.type
_entity.pdbx_description
1 polymer ?
#
loop_
_entity_poly.entity_id
_entity_poly.type
_entity_poly.pdbx_seq_one_letter_code
_entity_poly.pdbx_strand_id
1 'polypeptide(L)' 'MVFHDLCAKHKLPSTDGLEFEGLIDALETNGLVKIVRSKSKIKQDDQIHGKVEESILIDALQDQTLLGM' A
#
# COMPACT_ATOMS: atom_id res chain seq x y z
N MET A 1 -4.55 10.05 9.06
CA MET A 1 -3.89 8.90 9.71
C MET A 1 -3.18 8.12 8.63
N VAL A 2 -1.87 8.32 8.55
CA VAL A 2 -1.06 7.99 7.37
C VAL A 2 -0.25 6.76 7.72
N PHE A 3 -0.46 5.63 7.04
CA PHE A 3 0.28 4.34 7.04
C PHE A 3 1.10 3.96 8.30
N HIS A 4 2.08 4.76 8.70
CA HIS A 4 2.80 4.67 9.96
C HIS A 4 1.90 4.50 11.20
N ASP A 5 0.78 5.23 11.28
CA ASP A 5 -0.20 5.09 12.38
C ASP A 5 -0.84 3.69 12.40
N LEU A 6 -1.06 3.10 11.21
CA LEU A 6 -1.62 1.76 11.05
C LEU A 6 -0.59 0.69 11.44
N CYS A 7 0.66 0.84 11.00
CA CYS A 7 1.76 -0.04 11.42
C CYS A 7 1.93 -0.04 12.95
N ALA A 8 1.94 1.16 13.56
CA ALA A 8 2.04 1.31 15.01
C ALA A 8 0.87 0.66 15.75
N LYS A 9 -0.37 0.84 15.26
CA LYS A 9 -1.58 0.23 15.83
C LYS A 9 -1.53 -1.31 15.81
N HIS A 10 -0.93 -1.89 14.77
CA HIS A 10 -0.80 -3.34 14.62
C HIS A 10 0.53 -3.90 15.12
N LYS A 11 1.36 -3.09 15.81
CA LYS A 11 2.71 -3.46 16.29
C LYS A 11 3.62 -4.00 15.19
N LEU A 12 3.40 -3.56 13.96
CA LEU A 12 4.25 -3.87 12.82
C LEU A 12 5.46 -2.92 12.82
N PRO A 13 6.65 -3.40 12.42
CA PRO A 13 7.77 -2.50 12.19
C PRO A 13 7.37 -1.48 11.12
N SER A 14 7.64 -0.20 11.37
CA SER A 14 7.48 0.83 10.35
C SER A 14 8.48 0.56 9.24
N THR A 15 8.03 0.41 8.01
CA THR A 15 8.93 0.40 6.85
C THR A 15 9.52 1.78 6.66
N ASP A 16 10.84 1.85 6.48
CA ASP A 16 11.54 3.09 6.15
C ASP A 16 11.13 3.59 4.76
N GLY A 17 11.44 4.86 4.45
CA GLY A 17 11.01 5.49 3.19
C GLY A 17 11.38 4.71 1.92
N LEU A 18 12.54 4.05 1.89
CA LEU A 18 12.97 3.22 0.76
C LEU A 18 12.18 1.90 0.64
N GLU A 19 11.82 1.29 1.77
CA GLU A 19 11.01 0.07 1.78
C GLU A 19 9.57 0.35 1.40
N PHE A 20 9.06 1.53 1.80
CA PHE A 20 7.75 2.01 1.37
C PHE A 20 7.68 2.25 -0.13
N GLU A 21 8.70 2.88 -0.73
CA GLU A 21 8.79 3.03 -2.19
C GLU A 21 8.76 1.67 -2.90
N GLY A 22 9.54 0.69 -2.42
CA GLY A 22 9.57 -0.66 -2.97
C GLY A 22 8.23 -1.41 -2.84
N LEU A 23 7.51 -1.24 -1.73
CA LEU A 23 6.18 -1.81 -1.54
C LEU A 23 5.19 -1.25 -2.58
N ILE A 24 5.20 0.06 -2.77
CA ILE A 24 4.28 0.76 -3.67
C ILE A 24 4.57 0.39 -5.14
N ASP A 25 5.84 0.28 -5.52
CA ASP A 25 6.24 -0.22 -6.84
C ASP A 25 5.84 -1.70 -7.06
N ALA A 26 5.91 -2.53 -6.01
CA ALA A 26 5.42 -3.91 -6.08
C ALA A 26 3.90 -3.97 -6.28
N LEU A 27 3.13 -3.11 -5.62
CA LEU A 27 1.68 -3.01 -5.81
C LEU A 27 1.33 -2.53 -7.23
N GLU A 28 2.10 -1.61 -7.81
CA GLU A 28 1.93 -1.17 -9.20
C GLU A 28 2.27 -2.28 -10.19
N THR A 29 3.36 -3.02 -9.95
CA THR A 29 3.80 -4.15 -10.79
C THR A 29 2.78 -5.28 -10.79
N ASN A 30 2.15 -5.56 -9.65
CA ASN A 30 1.05 -6.52 -9.54
C ASN A 30 -0.28 -5.99 -10.11
N GLY A 31 -0.31 -4.76 -10.62
CA GLY A 31 -1.48 -4.16 -11.26
C GLY A 31 -2.58 -3.74 -10.29
N LEU A 32 -2.32 -3.73 -8.99
CA LEU A 32 -3.31 -3.35 -7.97
C LEU A 32 -3.54 -1.84 -7.94
N VAL A 33 -2.48 -1.07 -8.22
CA VAL A 33 -2.53 0.40 -8.28
C VAL A 33 -1.90 0.94 -9.57
N LYS A 34 -2.21 2.19 -9.88
CA LYS A 34 -1.53 3.02 -10.88
C LYS A 34 -0.93 4.21 -10.17
N ILE A 35 0.37 4.42 -10.30
CA ILE A 35 1.02 5.58 -9.72
C ILE A 35 1.20 6.64 -10.81
N VAL A 36 0.59 7.81 -10.63
CA VAL A 36 0.85 8.96 -11.49
C VAL A 36 2.02 9.72 -10.87
N ARG A 37 3.23 9.35 -11.31
CA ARG A 37 4.47 9.96 -10.81
C ARG A 37 4.68 11.34 -11.42
N SER A 38 4.91 12.34 -10.57
CA SER A 38 5.24 13.71 -10.97
C SER A 38 6.72 13.85 -11.37
N LYS A 39 7.59 12.96 -10.86
CA LYS A 39 9.04 12.87 -11.13
C LYS A 39 9.53 11.41 -11.06
N SER A 40 10.82 11.17 -11.26
CA SER A 40 11.43 9.82 -11.31
C SER A 40 11.43 9.02 -9.99
N LYS A 41 10.96 9.58 -8.86
CA LYS A 41 10.84 8.91 -7.56
C LYS A 41 9.47 9.20 -6.96
N ILE A 42 8.93 8.25 -6.20
CA ILE A 42 7.67 8.44 -5.47
C ILE A 42 7.85 9.60 -4.48
N LYS A 43 6.97 10.58 -4.57
CA LYS A 43 6.89 11.70 -3.62
C LYS A 43 5.56 11.69 -2.90
N GLN A 44 5.53 12.39 -1.77
CA GLN A 44 4.32 12.60 -0.97
C GLN A 44 3.19 13.27 -1.79
N ASP A 45 3.53 13.98 -2.86
CA ASP A 45 2.60 14.63 -3.80
C ASP A 45 2.12 13.71 -4.96
N ASP A 46 2.64 12.49 -5.09
CA ASP A 46 2.25 11.59 -6.18
C ASP A 46 0.89 10.96 -5.92
N GLN A 47 0.06 10.89 -6.96
CA GLN A 47 -1.30 10.37 -6.87
C GLN A 47 -1.34 8.88 -7.18
N ILE A 48 -1.73 8.09 -6.18
CA ILE A 48 -1.92 6.63 -6.30
C ILE A 48 -3.40 6.36 -6.57
N HIS A 49 -3.69 5.74 -7.71
CA HIS A 49 -5.04 5.35 -8.11
C HIS A 49 -5.21 3.85 -7.96
N GLY A 50 -6.21 3.40 -7.21
CA GLY A 50 -6.60 1.99 -7.17
C GLY A 50 -7.11 1.54 -8.54
N LYS A 51 -6.64 0.38 -9.03
CA LYS A 51 -7.14 -0.24 -10.26
C LYS A 51 -8.16 -1.35 -10.00
N VAL A 52 -8.26 -1.78 -8.75
CA VAL A 52 -9.15 -2.83 -8.30
C VAL A 52 -10.27 -2.19 -7.50
N GLU A 53 -11.48 -2.73 -7.63
CA GLU A 53 -12.63 -2.29 -6.85
C GLU A 53 -12.35 -2.47 -5.35
N GLU A 54 -12.75 -1.49 -4.54
CA GLU A 54 -12.49 -1.51 -3.10
C GLU A 54 -13.08 -2.75 -2.42
N SER A 55 -14.24 -3.22 -2.86
CA SER A 55 -14.90 -4.44 -2.38
C SER A 55 -14.00 -5.68 -2.56
N ILE A 56 -13.39 -5.85 -3.73
CA ILE A 56 -12.50 -6.97 -4.06
C ILE A 56 -11.22 -6.89 -3.22
N LEU A 57 -10.68 -5.68 -3.02
CA LEU A 57 -9.52 -5.48 -2.15
C LEU A 57 -9.86 -5.80 -0.71
N ILE A 58 -11.03 -5.39 -0.22
CA ILE A 58 -11.51 -5.71 1.13
C ILE A 58 -11.70 -7.23 1.28
N ASP A 59 -12.33 -7.90 0.32
CA ASP A 59 -12.53 -9.34 0.35
C ASP A 59 -11.18 -10.08 0.37
N ALA A 60 -10.24 -9.71 -0.50
CA ALA A 60 -8.90 -10.29 -0.55
C ALA A 60 -8.10 -10.04 0.74
N LEU A 61 -8.23 -8.84 1.33
CA LEU A 61 -7.60 -8.52 2.60
C LEU A 61 -8.28 -9.26 3.75
N GLN A 62 -9.61 -9.35 3.81
CA GLN A 62 -10.33 -10.10 4.85
C GLN A 62 -9.98 -11.58 4.83
N ASP A 63 -9.81 -12.16 3.64
CA ASP A 63 -9.35 -13.54 3.47
C ASP A 63 -7.93 -13.75 4.02
N GLN A 64 -7.08 -12.72 3.99
CA GLN A 64 -5.74 -12.74 4.60
C GLN A 64 -5.69 -12.24 6.05
N THR A 65 -6.73 -11.56 6.56
CA THR A 65 -6.70 -10.86 7.85
C THR A 65 -7.42 -11.61 8.99
N LEU A 66 -7.99 -12.81 8.78
CA LEU A 66 -8.50 -13.66 9.88
C LEU A 66 -7.93 -15.09 9.94
N LEU A 67 -7.13 -15.54 8.97
CA LEU A 67 -6.63 -16.93 8.93
C LEU A 67 -5.25 -17.11 9.59
N GLY A 68 -5.00 -16.38 10.68
CA GLY A 68 -3.74 -16.47 11.42
C GLY A 68 -3.77 -16.04 12.89
N MET A 69 -4.93 -15.72 13.46
CA MET A 69 -5.16 -15.63 14.91
C MET A 69 -6.55 -16.12 15.26
#